data_AF-A0A7S4MXE1-F1
#
_entry.id   AF-A0A7S4MXE1-F1
#
_cell.length_a   1.000
_cell.length_b   1.000
_cell.length_c   1.000
_cell.angle_alpha   90.00
_cell.angle_beta   90.00
_cell.angle_gamma   90.00
#
_symmetry.space_group_name_H-M   'P 1'
#
loop_
_entity.id
_entity.type
_entity.pdbx_description
1 polymer ?
#
loop_
_entity_poly.entity_id
_entity_poly.type
_entity_poly.pdbx_seq_one_letter_code
_entity_poly.pdbx_strand_id
1 'polypeptide(L)'
;MVHYGAQLDAQDADGLTPLHMAAGYANARTLRVLVAAGADIELTGESQGTPFEVVKSLGEYEWSQVYASGKKMGKKKDEKLQKLKQCVDILLDPEQVRKDNTWDDLLEETLRVISI
;
A
#
# COMPACT_ATOMS: atom_id res chain seq x y z
N MET A 1 14.78 -10.15 -7.78
CA MET A 1 14.14 -11.28 -8.49
C MET A 1 12.67 -11.35 -8.09
N VAL A 2 11.84 -10.45 -8.61
CA VAL A 2 10.36 -10.44 -8.46
C VAL A 2 9.79 -10.89 -9.81
N HIS A 3 10.14 -12.11 -10.21
CA HIS A 3 9.71 -12.70 -11.49
C HIS A 3 8.94 -14.02 -11.31
N TYR A 4 8.62 -14.41 -10.08
CA TYR A 4 7.66 -15.48 -9.84
C TYR A 4 6.28 -14.86 -9.76
N GLY A 5 5.36 -15.31 -10.61
CA GLY A 5 3.98 -14.81 -10.76
C GLY A 5 3.13 -14.93 -9.49
N ALA A 6 3.51 -14.18 -8.46
CA ALA A 6 2.63 -13.82 -7.37
C ALA A 6 1.47 -13.04 -8.01
N GLN A 7 0.29 -13.65 -8.04
CA GLN A 7 -0.93 -12.97 -8.40
C GLN A 7 -1.18 -11.89 -7.34
N LEU A 8 -0.76 -10.66 -7.65
CA LEU A 8 -0.92 -9.50 -6.78
C LEU A 8 -2.40 -9.18 -6.53
N ASP A 9 -3.23 -9.64 -7.45
CA ASP A 9 -4.67 -9.48 -7.50
C ASP A 9 -5.43 -10.76 -7.08
N ALA A 10 -4.71 -11.77 -6.54
CA ALA A 10 -5.37 -12.96 -6.03
C ALA A 10 -6.31 -12.59 -4.89
N GLN A 11 -7.58 -12.93 -5.03
CA GLN A 11 -8.58 -12.75 -4.00
C GLN A 11 -8.65 -14.00 -3.12
N ASP A 12 -8.72 -13.80 -1.80
CA ASP A 12 -9.03 -14.88 -0.87
C ASP A 12 -10.54 -15.21 -0.86
N ALA A 13 -10.96 -16.05 0.08
CA ALA A 13 -12.36 -16.48 0.21
C ALA A 13 -13.34 -15.32 0.52
N ASP A 14 -12.83 -14.18 0.99
CA ASP A 14 -13.60 -12.98 1.31
C ASP A 14 -13.44 -11.89 0.24
N GLY A 15 -12.86 -12.23 -0.92
CA GLY A 15 -12.59 -11.28 -2.01
C GLY A 15 -11.38 -10.38 -1.76
N LEU A 16 -10.60 -10.60 -0.68
CA LEU A 16 -9.52 -9.70 -0.28
C LEU A 16 -8.25 -10.00 -1.08
N THR A 17 -7.67 -8.94 -1.64
CA THR A 17 -6.37 -9.00 -2.32
C THR A 17 -5.20 -8.82 -1.34
N PRO A 18 -3.96 -9.17 -1.72
CA PRO A 18 -2.75 -8.80 -1.00
C PRO A 18 -2.69 -7.31 -0.57
N LEU A 19 -3.30 -6.40 -1.34
CA LEU A 19 -3.39 -4.99 -0.98
C LEU A 19 -4.30 -4.73 0.20
N HIS A 20 -5.45 -5.41 0.29
CA HIS A 20 -6.34 -5.32 1.45
C HIS A 20 -5.63 -5.78 2.72
N MET A 21 -4.87 -6.87 2.63
CA MET A 21 -4.07 -7.36 3.74
C MET A 21 -3.01 -6.31 4.15
N ALA A 22 -2.26 -5.77 3.19
CA ALA A 22 -1.26 -4.72 3.46
C ALA A 22 -1.88 -3.45 4.07
N ALA A 23 -3.07 -3.06 3.61
CA ALA A 23 -3.87 -1.97 4.15
C ALA A 23 -4.27 -2.22 5.60
N GLY A 24 -4.82 -3.40 5.92
CA GLY A 24 -5.22 -3.79 7.27
C GLY A 24 -4.06 -3.84 8.27
N TYR A 25 -2.86 -4.23 7.81
CA TYR A 25 -1.65 -4.21 8.64
C TYR A 25 -0.97 -2.84 8.75
N ALA A 26 -1.50 -1.80 8.11
CA ALA A 26 -0.86 -0.48 8.01
C ALA A 26 0.61 -0.58 7.54
N ASN A 27 0.89 -1.45 6.57
CA ASN A 27 2.25 -1.69 6.09
C ASN A 27 2.54 -0.94 4.80
N ALA A 28 2.88 0.34 4.94
CA ALA A 28 3.20 1.23 3.82
C ALA A 28 4.30 0.69 2.90
N ARG A 29 5.27 -0.06 3.44
CA ARG A 29 6.37 -0.62 2.63
C ARG A 29 5.87 -1.74 1.72
N THR A 30 5.08 -2.67 2.24
CA THR A 30 4.49 -3.75 1.45
C THR A 30 3.51 -3.17 0.42
N LEU A 31 2.74 -2.16 0.81
CA LEU A 31 1.80 -1.47 -0.07
C LEU A 31 2.51 -0.78 -1.23
N ARG A 32 3.61 -0.05 -0.99
CA ARG A 32 4.45 0.52 -2.06
C ARG A 32 4.94 -0.53 -3.04
N VAL A 33 5.42 -1.67 -2.54
CA VAL A 33 5.95 -2.74 -3.40
C VAL A 33 4.84 -3.34 -4.28
N LEU A 34 3.66 -3.57 -3.71
CA LEU A 34 2.49 -4.08 -4.42
C LEU A 34 2.02 -3.11 -5.51
N VAL A 35 1.84 -1.83 -5.17
CA VAL A 35 1.44 -0.77 -6.11
C VAL A 35 2.49 -0.59 -7.21
N ALA A 36 3.78 -0.59 -6.84
CA ALA A 36 4.89 -0.51 -7.80
C ALA A 36 4.96 -1.72 -8.73
N ALA A 37 4.57 -2.90 -8.24
CA ALA A 37 4.50 -4.11 -9.04
C ALA A 37 3.27 -4.14 -9.98
N GLY A 38 2.41 -3.12 -9.93
CA GLY A 38 1.26 -2.98 -10.82
C GLY A 38 0.01 -3.70 -10.34
N ALA A 39 -0.10 -3.97 -9.03
CA ALA A 39 -1.30 -4.54 -8.46
C ALA A 39 -2.50 -3.60 -8.60
N ASP A 40 -3.69 -4.18 -8.81
CA ASP A 40 -4.91 -3.43 -9.01
C ASP A 40 -5.45 -2.89 -7.68
N ILE A 41 -5.50 -1.57 -7.57
CA ILE A 41 -5.97 -0.83 -6.40
C ILE A 41 -7.50 -0.64 -6.41
N GLU A 42 -8.16 -0.92 -7.53
CA GLU A 42 -9.61 -0.74 -7.70
C GLU A 42 -10.38 -2.01 -7.33
N LEU A 43 -9.70 -3.13 -7.06
CA LEU A 43 -10.34 -4.37 -6.66
C LEU A 43 -11.04 -4.21 -5.32
N THR A 44 -12.31 -4.58 -5.26
CA THR A 44 -13.10 -4.51 -4.04
C THR A 44 -13.18 -5.87 -3.36
N GLY A 45 -12.86 -5.91 -2.07
CA GLY A 45 -13.19 -7.03 -1.19
C GLY A 45 -14.69 -7.11 -0.91
N GLU A 46 -15.21 -8.32 -0.72
CA GLU A 46 -16.66 -8.59 -0.62
C GLU A 46 -17.31 -7.88 0.58
N SER A 47 -16.53 -7.65 1.65
CA SER A 47 -17.00 -6.99 2.88
C SER A 47 -16.25 -5.70 3.24
N GLN A 48 -15.16 -5.39 2.54
CA GLN A 48 -14.21 -4.35 2.94
C GLN A 48 -14.10 -3.17 1.96
N GLY A 49 -14.70 -3.27 0.77
CA GLY A 49 -14.59 -2.24 -0.26
C GLY A 49 -13.21 -2.26 -0.91
N THR A 50 -12.73 -1.13 -1.42
CA THR A 50 -11.38 -1.02 -2.01
C THR A 50 -10.30 -0.99 -0.94
N PRO A 51 -9.03 -1.34 -1.26
CA PRO A 51 -7.90 -1.19 -0.33
C PRO A 51 -7.81 0.22 0.28
N PHE A 52 -8.17 1.25 -0.48
CA PHE A 52 -8.22 2.63 -0.01
C PHE A 52 -9.28 2.85 1.09
N GLU A 53 -10.48 2.33 0.88
CA GLU A 53 -11.57 2.39 1.87
C GLU A 53 -11.21 1.64 3.15
N VAL A 54 -10.49 0.51 3.04
CA VAL A 54 -9.96 -0.21 4.21
C VAL A 54 -9.00 0.66 5.02
N VAL A 55 -7.98 1.25 4.38
CA VAL A 55 -7.03 2.12 5.09
C VAL A 55 -7.75 3.31 5.73
N LYS A 56 -8.69 3.92 5.00
CA LYS A 56 -9.45 5.07 5.47
C LYS A 56 -10.31 4.74 6.69
N SER A 57 -11.10 3.67 6.63
CA SER A 57 -11.97 3.23 7.73
C SER A 57 -11.16 2.83 8.96
N LEU A 58 -10.02 2.16 8.77
CA LEU A 58 -9.08 1.83 9.85
C LEU A 58 -8.49 3.10 10.48
N GLY A 59 -8.12 4.07 9.64
CA GLY A 59 -7.63 5.37 10.05
C GLY A 59 -8.66 6.13 10.89
N GLU A 60 -9.89 6.26 10.41
CA GLU A 60 -10.98 6.94 11.12
C GLU A 60 -11.31 6.24 12.44
N TYR A 61 -11.30 4.91 12.48
CA TYR A 61 -11.49 4.14 13.71
C TYR A 61 -10.38 4.42 14.73
N GLU A 62 -9.11 4.34 14.32
CA GLU A 62 -7.96 4.61 15.18
C GLU A 62 -7.94 6.08 15.64
N TRP A 63 -8.24 7.04 14.75
CA TRP A 63 -8.39 8.46 15.08
C TRP A 63 -9.50 8.66 16.13
N SER A 64 -10.69 8.12 15.88
CA SER A 64 -11.84 8.22 16.80
C SER A 64 -11.50 7.65 18.18
N GLN A 65 -10.82 6.49 18.23
CA GLN A 65 -10.37 5.89 19.49
C GLN A 65 -9.34 6.75 20.24
N VAL A 66 -8.41 7.38 19.52
CA VAL A 66 -7.40 8.27 20.11
C VAL A 66 -8.07 9.51 20.70
N TYR A 67 -8.99 10.14 19.95
CA TYR A 67 -9.73 11.33 20.40
C TYR A 67 -10.67 11.01 21.56
N ALA A 68 -11.38 9.88 21.50
CA ALA A 68 -12.28 9.44 22.57
C ALA A 68 -11.51 9.08 23.86
N SER A 69 -10.29 8.56 23.75
CA SER A 69 -9.52 8.12 24.92
C SER A 69 -8.85 9.24 25.72
N GLY A 70 -8.77 10.47 25.21
CA GLY A 70 -8.15 11.63 25.91
C GLY A 70 -6.69 11.43 26.37
N LYS A 71 -6.08 10.27 26.08
CA LYS A 71 -4.73 9.88 26.47
C LYS A 71 -3.76 10.30 25.38
N LYS A 72 -2.71 11.05 25.77
CA LYS A 72 -1.58 11.37 24.89
C LYS A 72 -1.05 10.08 24.24
N MET A 73 -0.83 10.12 22.92
CA MET A 73 -0.31 8.98 22.18
C MET A 73 0.99 8.49 22.83
N GLY A 74 1.05 7.18 23.12
CA GLY A 74 2.34 6.53 23.33
C GLY A 74 3.04 6.38 21.98
N LYS A 75 4.37 6.50 21.95
CA LYS A 75 5.20 6.47 20.73
C LYS A 75 4.82 5.41 19.68
N LYS A 76 4.30 4.25 20.10
CA LYS A 76 3.86 3.16 19.21
C LYS A 76 2.54 3.43 18.47
N LYS A 77 1.59 4.15 19.07
CA LYS A 77 0.30 4.47 18.44
C LYS A 77 0.45 5.59 17.39
N ASP A 78 1.35 6.54 17.65
CA ASP A 78 1.75 7.56 16.67
C ASP A 78 2.33 6.93 15.40
N GLU A 79 3.20 5.93 15.57
CA GLU A 79 3.85 5.24 14.45
C GLU A 79 2.82 4.51 13.58
N LYS A 80 1.81 3.86 14.20
CA LYS A 80 0.73 3.20 13.46
C LYS A 80 -0.10 4.21 12.65
N LEU A 81 -0.42 5.35 13.24
CA LEU A 81 -1.18 6.42 12.57
C LEU A 81 -0.40 7.05 11.42
N GLN A 82 0.91 7.26 11.62
CA GLN A 82 1.80 7.78 10.59
C GLN A 82 1.93 6.80 9.41
N LYS A 83 2.02 5.50 9.69
CA LYS A 83 2.03 4.46 8.65
C LYS A 83 0.71 4.40 7.89
N LEU A 84 -0.43 4.52 8.58
CA LEU A 84 -1.74 4.60 7.93
C LEU A 84 -1.82 5.81 7.01
N LYS A 85 -1.35 6.98 7.46
CA LYS A 85 -1.28 8.18 6.61
C LYS A 85 -0.42 7.94 5.36
N GLN A 86 0.75 7.32 5.50
CA GLN A 86 1.56 6.95 4.34
C GLN A 86 0.83 5.99 3.39
N CYS A 87 0.13 4.98 3.91
CA CYS A 87 -0.66 4.06 3.09
C CYS A 87 -1.74 4.81 2.29
N VAL A 88 -2.42 5.78 2.91
CA VAL A 88 -3.40 6.64 2.23
C VAL A 88 -2.74 7.42 1.10
N ASP A 89 -1.60 8.07 1.35
CA ASP A 89 -0.89 8.86 0.34
C ASP A 89 -0.45 7.98 -0.85
N ILE A 90 0.03 6.76 -0.60
CA ILE A 90 0.43 5.79 -1.64
C ILE A 90 -0.75 5.37 -2.52
N LEU A 91 -1.93 5.19 -1.93
CA LEU A 91 -3.14 4.75 -2.65
C LEU A 91 -3.84 5.91 -3.38
N LEU A 92 -3.70 7.15 -2.87
CA LEU A 92 -4.23 8.36 -3.53
C LEU A 92 -3.39 8.79 -4.74
N ASP A 93 -2.08 8.49 -4.73
CA ASP A 93 -1.17 8.84 -5.82
C ASP A 93 -0.33 7.62 -6.28
N PRO A 94 -0.97 6.63 -6.93
CA PRO A 94 -0.28 5.45 -7.42
C PRO A 94 0.68 5.76 -8.58
N GLU A 95 0.44 6.83 -9.34
CA GLU A 95 1.30 7.22 -10.46
C GLU A 95 2.69 7.66 -9.99
N GLN A 96 2.77 8.44 -8.91
CA GLN A 96 4.05 8.85 -8.34
C GLN A 96 4.85 7.63 -7.87
N VAL A 97 4.19 6.66 -7.22
CA VAL A 97 4.82 5.43 -6.71
C VAL A 97 5.35 4.55 -7.86
N ARG A 98 4.67 4.56 -9.00
CA ARG A 98 5.10 3.84 -10.20
C ARG A 98 6.31 4.49 -10.85
N LYS A 99 6.34 5.82 -10.96
CA LYS A 99 7.49 6.60 -11.47
C LYS A 99 8.72 6.49 -10.55
N ASP A 100 8.53 6.40 -9.24
CA ASP A 100 9.66 6.23 -8.31
C ASP A 100 10.26 4.81 -8.34
N ASN A 101 9.55 3.84 -8.93
CA ASN A 101 9.98 2.44 -9.05
C ASN A 101 10.18 2.01 -10.52
N THR A 102 10.23 2.94 -11.47
CA THR A 102 10.59 2.61 -12.83
C THR A 102 12.03 2.14 -12.88
N TRP A 103 12.18 0.82 -12.92
CA TRP A 103 13.40 0.13 -13.35
C TRP A 103 13.86 0.59 -14.74
N ASP A 104 13.05 1.37 -15.47
CA ASP A 104 13.38 2.03 -16.73
C ASP A 104 14.63 2.92 -16.63
N ASP A 105 14.86 3.65 -15.53
CA ASP A 105 16.09 4.45 -15.39
C ASP A 105 17.35 3.56 -15.29
N LEU A 106 17.22 2.40 -14.65
CA LEU A 106 18.29 1.39 -14.58
C LEU A 106 18.45 0.62 -15.89
N LEU A 107 17.36 0.41 -16.64
CA LEU A 107 17.39 -0.25 -17.95
C LEU A 107 17.96 0.66 -19.04
N GLU A 108 17.66 1.97 -19.02
CA GLU A 108 18.28 2.98 -19.89
C GLU A 108 19.79 3.06 -19.64
N GLU A 109 20.23 3.11 -18.38
CA GLU A 109 21.65 3.16 -18.02
C GLU A 109 22.39 1.86 -18.42
N THR A 110 21.75 0.69 -18.24
CA THR A 110 22.36 -0.59 -18.61
C THR A 110 22.36 -0.83 -20.14
N LEU A 111 21.32 -0.42 -20.87
CA LEU A 111 21.28 -0.48 -22.34
C LEU A 111 22.30 0.47 -22.99
N ARG A 112 22.61 1.62 -22.36
CA ARG A 112 23.70 2.50 -22.79
C ARG A 112 25.08 1.86 -22.65
N VAL A 113 25.30 1.07 -21.60
CA VAL A 113 26.58 0.41 -21.34
C VAL A 113 26.79 -0.82 -22.24
N ILE A 114 25.72 -1.49 -22.67
CA ILE A 114 25.80 -2.71 -23.50
C ILE A 114 25.75 -2.38 -25.01
N SER A 115 25.35 -1.16 -25.41
CA SER A 115 25.35 -0.71 -26.82
C SER A 115 26.69 -0.15 -27.32
N ILE A 116 27.81 -0.42 -26.63
CA ILE A 116 29.18 -0.08 -27.04
C ILE A 116 29.94 -1.38 -27.31
#